data_AF-A0A0E1EUP0-F1
#
_entry.id   AF-A0A0E1EUP0-F1
#
_cell.length_a   1.000
_cell.length_b   1.000
_cell.length_c   1.000
_cell.angle_alpha   90.00
_cell.angle_beta   90.00
_cell.angle_gamma   90.00
#
_symmetry.space_group_name_H-M   'P 1'
#
loop_
_entity.id
_entity.type
_entity.pdbx_description
1 polymer ?
#
loop_
_entity_poly.entity_id
_entity_poly.type
_entity_poly.pdbx_seq_one_letter_code
_entity_poly.pdbx_strand_id
1 'polypeptide(L)'
;MNSKSVLGYLSLPFIILSIVISHKQEQKAYKFKIKKNPNLALPSLETYPDYNEALKEKECFTYKLGEAFIKASKNWYKCGYIKFYFKDVSELKRKFGKKVLK
;
A
#
# COMPACT_ATOMS: atom_id res chain seq x y z
N MET A 1 -17.53 -14.88 -4.42
CA MET A 1 -16.48 -15.06 -5.45
C MET A 1 -15.58 -16.20 -5.03
N ASN A 2 -15.49 -17.27 -5.82
CA ASN A 2 -14.62 -18.41 -5.52
C ASN A 2 -13.26 -18.17 -6.18
N SER A 3 -12.21 -17.93 -5.38
CA SER A 3 -10.84 -17.70 -5.87
C SER A 3 -10.21 -18.93 -6.55
N LYS A 4 -10.87 -20.10 -6.48
CA LYS A 4 -10.43 -21.33 -7.14
C LYS A 4 -10.94 -21.48 -8.58
N SER A 5 -11.79 -20.58 -9.06
CA SER A 5 -12.32 -20.62 -10.42
C SER A 5 -11.52 -19.74 -11.36
N VAL A 6 -11.12 -20.28 -12.53
CA VAL A 6 -10.41 -19.55 -13.59
C VAL A 6 -11.19 -18.30 -14.03
N LEU A 7 -12.52 -18.39 -14.08
CA LEU A 7 -13.40 -17.27 -14.41
C LEU A 7 -13.38 -16.17 -13.33
N GLY A 8 -13.21 -16.57 -12.07
CA GLY A 8 -13.03 -15.65 -10.94
C GLY A 8 -11.70 -14.88 -11.03
N TYR A 9 -10.64 -15.54 -11.46
CA TYR A 9 -9.33 -14.88 -11.67
C TYR A 9 -9.37 -13.88 -12.83
N LEU A 10 -10.01 -14.23 -13.94
CA LEU A 10 -10.16 -13.34 -15.10
C LEU A 10 -11.00 -12.09 -14.80
N SER A 11 -11.98 -12.20 -13.90
CA SER A 11 -12.83 -11.06 -13.49
C SER A 11 -12.20 -10.19 -12.40
N LEU A 12 -11.18 -10.69 -11.69
CA LEU A 12 -10.47 -9.95 -10.64
C LEU A 12 -9.95 -8.57 -11.07
N PRO A 13 -9.25 -8.40 -12.21
CA PRO A 13 -8.79 -7.07 -12.64
C PRO A 13 -9.94 -6.08 -12.87
N PHE A 14 -11.09 -6.54 -13.37
CA PHE A 14 -12.27 -5.69 -13.58
C PHE A 14 -12.88 -5.24 -12.24
N ILE A 15 -12.93 -6.14 -11.26
CA ILE A 15 -13.43 -5.85 -9.92
C ILE A 15 -12.51 -4.86 -9.18
N ILE A 16 -11.19 -5.04 -9.27
CA ILE A 16 -10.24 -4.09 -8.71
C ILE A 16 -10.40 -2.71 -9.37
N LEU A 17 -10.56 -2.69 -10.70
CA LEU A 17 -10.77 -1.44 -11.44
C LEU A 17 -12.06 -0.73 -10.98
N SER A 18 -13.17 -1.44 -10.82
CA SER A 18 -14.44 -0.85 -10.38
C SER A 18 -14.34 -0.27 -8.97
N ILE A 19 -13.71 -0.98 -8.03
CA ILE A 19 -13.45 -0.49 -6.66
C ILE A 19 -12.63 0.81 -6.70
N VAL A 20 -11.57 0.85 -7.52
CA VAL A 20 -10.73 2.05 -7.67
C VAL A 20 -11.52 3.24 -8.21
N ILE A 21 -12.42 3.01 -9.17
CA ILE A 21 -13.27 4.06 -9.73
C ILE A 21 -14.25 4.59 -8.68
N SER A 22 -14.96 3.70 -7.97
CA SER A 22 -15.91 4.09 -6.92
C SER A 22 -15.22 4.89 -5.82
N HIS A 23 -14.07 4.41 -5.32
CA HIS A 23 -13.29 5.12 -4.30
C HIS A 23 -12.84 6.52 -4.76
N LYS A 24 -12.44 6.68 -6.03
CA LYS A 24 -12.11 8.01 -6.59
C LYS A 24 -13.33 8.94 -6.65
N GLN A 25 -14.51 8.41 -6.94
CA GLN A 25 -15.75 9.18 -6.97
C GLN A 25 -16.15 9.63 -5.56
N GLU A 26 -16.11 8.73 -4.58
CA GLU A 26 -16.39 9.02 -3.17
C GLU A 26 -15.46 10.10 -2.61
N GLN A 27 -14.15 10.03 -2.93
CA GLN A 27 -13.21 11.07 -2.53
C GLN A 27 -13.51 12.45 -3.13
N LYS A 28 -13.96 12.50 -4.39
CA LYS A 28 -14.39 13.77 -5.02
C LYS A 28 -15.63 14.32 -4.32
N ALA A 29 -16.62 13.46 -4.05
CA ALA A 29 -17.84 13.85 -3.34
C ALA A 29 -17.53 14.34 -1.92
N TYR A 30 -16.65 13.65 -1.20
CA TYR A 30 -16.17 14.08 0.11
C TYR A 30 -15.50 15.47 0.06
N LYS A 31 -14.56 15.68 -0.87
CA LYS A 31 -13.93 17.01 -1.05
C LYS A 31 -14.94 18.12 -1.32
N PHE A 32 -15.99 17.85 -2.09
CA PHE A 32 -17.06 18.81 -2.33
C PHE A 32 -17.91 19.10 -1.08
N LYS A 33 -18.20 18.06 -0.27
CA LYS A 33 -18.90 18.22 1.02
C LYS A 33 -18.10 19.08 2.00
N ILE A 34 -16.79 18.86 2.11
CA ILE A 34 -15.91 19.67 2.97
C ILE A 34 -15.83 21.12 2.51
N LYS A 35 -15.79 21.37 1.19
CA LYS A 35 -15.83 22.75 0.65
C LYS A 35 -17.12 23.50 1.02
N LYS A 36 -18.25 22.79 1.11
CA LYS A 36 -19.54 23.37 1.51
C LYS A 36 -19.69 23.54 3.02
N ASN A 37 -19.17 22.60 3.79
CA ASN A 37 -19.19 22.64 5.25
C ASN A 37 -17.84 22.15 5.81
N PRO A 38 -16.94 23.06 6.20
CA PRO A 38 -15.60 22.71 6.65
C PRO A 38 -15.60 21.94 7.99
N ASN A 39 -16.66 22.03 8.80
CA ASN A 39 -16.78 21.31 10.07
C ASN A 39 -16.90 19.79 9.90
N LEU A 40 -17.21 19.30 8.70
CA LEU A 40 -17.29 17.86 8.40
C LEU A 40 -15.93 17.25 8.07
N ALA A 41 -14.84 18.03 8.11
CA ALA A 41 -13.51 17.56 7.76
C ALA A 41 -13.06 16.51 8.77
N LEU A 42 -12.70 15.33 8.26
CA LEU A 42 -12.01 14.31 9.03
C LEU A 42 -10.70 14.89 9.58
N PRO A 43 -10.35 14.56 10.83
CA PRO A 43 -9.12 15.05 11.42
C PRO A 43 -7.91 14.43 10.71
N SER A 44 -6.73 15.04 10.88
CA SER A 44 -5.51 14.53 10.23
C SER A 44 -5.16 13.14 10.75
N LEU A 45 -4.49 12.31 9.93
CA LEU A 45 -4.12 10.94 10.32
C LEU A 45 -3.34 10.86 11.64
N GLU A 46 -2.59 11.92 11.97
CA GLU A 46 -1.76 12.00 13.18
C GLU A 46 -2.58 12.10 14.47
N THR A 47 -3.82 12.58 14.38
CA THR A 47 -4.71 12.72 15.54
C THR A 47 -5.34 11.41 15.99
N TYR A 48 -5.26 10.36 15.16
CA TYR A 48 -5.84 9.07 15.48
C TYR A 48 -4.98 8.35 16.53
N PRO A 49 -5.60 7.70 17.54
CA PRO A 49 -4.88 7.10 18.66
C PRO A 49 -3.92 5.97 18.26
N ASP A 50 -4.20 5.29 17.15
CA ASP A 50 -3.41 4.18 16.59
C ASP A 50 -2.27 4.64 15.66
N TYR A 51 -2.17 5.94 15.36
CA TYR A 51 -1.19 6.46 14.40
C TYR A 51 0.25 6.08 14.76
N ASN A 52 0.61 6.20 16.03
CA ASN A 52 1.95 5.85 16.52
C ASN A 52 2.25 4.35 16.40
N GLU A 53 1.24 3.50 16.55
CA GLU A 53 1.37 2.05 16.34
C GLU A 53 1.54 1.73 14.86
N ALA A 54 0.74 2.36 14.00
CA ALA A 54 0.88 2.25 12.54
C ALA A 54 2.28 2.70 12.06
N LEU A 55 2.87 3.73 12.68
CA LEU A 55 4.25 4.14 12.37
C LEU A 55 5.28 3.08 12.75
N LYS A 56 5.12 2.41 13.89
CA LYS A 56 5.99 1.28 14.29
C LYS A 56 5.83 0.10 13.34
N GLU A 57 4.61 -0.21 12.91
CA GLU A 57 4.34 -1.30 11.96
C GLU A 57 5.00 -1.05 10.59
N LYS A 58 5.15 0.21 10.17
CA LYS A 58 5.93 0.54 8.95
C LYS A 58 7.40 0.13 9.04
N GLU A 59 7.95 -0.03 10.24
CA GLU A 59 9.30 -0.52 10.43
C GLU A 59 9.41 -2.04 10.30
N CYS A 60 8.29 -2.77 10.24
CA CYS A 60 8.26 -4.21 10.08
C CYS A 60 8.90 -4.65 8.75
N PHE A 61 9.51 -5.83 8.77
CA PHE A 61 10.23 -6.38 7.62
C PHE A 61 9.28 -6.59 6.44
N THR A 62 8.10 -7.16 6.72
CA THR A 62 7.08 -7.46 5.71
C THR A 62 6.58 -6.18 5.05
N TYR A 63 6.36 -5.12 5.83
CA TYR A 63 5.97 -3.81 5.31
C TYR A 63 7.04 -3.25 4.38
N LYS A 64 8.30 -3.20 4.82
CA LYS A 64 9.43 -2.70 4.01
C LYS A 64 9.70 -3.55 2.79
N LEU A 65 9.49 -4.86 2.88
CA LEU A 65 9.58 -5.77 1.76
C LEU A 65 8.50 -5.46 0.71
N GLY A 66 7.25 -5.26 1.16
CA GLY A 66 6.14 -4.84 0.28
C GLY A 66 6.39 -3.48 -0.36
N GLU A 67 6.91 -2.51 0.39
CA GLU A 67 7.30 -1.19 -0.13
C GLU A 67 8.34 -1.30 -1.25
N ALA A 68 9.39 -2.11 -1.05
CA ALA A 68 10.41 -2.38 -2.06
C ALA A 68 9.84 -3.14 -3.27
N PHE A 69 8.91 -4.08 -3.06
CA PHE A 69 8.24 -4.80 -4.13
C PHE A 69 7.39 -3.88 -5.02
N ILE A 70 6.61 -2.97 -4.42
CA ILE A 70 5.84 -1.97 -5.16
C ILE A 70 6.77 -1.06 -5.98
N LYS A 71 7.91 -0.65 -5.40
CA LYS A 71 8.92 0.15 -6.10
C LYS A 71 9.53 -0.60 -7.30
N ALA A 72 9.75 -1.90 -7.14
CA ALA A 72 10.22 -2.78 -8.21
C ALA A 72 9.18 -2.90 -9.33
N SER A 73 7.91 -3.07 -8.95
CA SER A 73 6.78 -3.14 -9.89
C SER A 73 6.62 -1.87 -10.72
N LYS A 74 6.77 -0.68 -10.09
CA LYS A 74 6.76 0.60 -10.83
C LYS A 74 7.92 0.74 -11.82
N ASN A 75 9.05 0.09 -11.56
CA ASN A 75 10.24 0.09 -12.40
C ASN A 75 10.46 -1.25 -13.12
N TRP A 76 9.40 -2.02 -13.36
CA TRP A 76 9.52 -3.36 -13.92
C TRP A 76 10.24 -3.36 -15.27
N TYR A 77 9.96 -2.36 -16.11
CA TYR A 77 10.57 -2.12 -17.43
C TYR A 77 12.09 -1.84 -17.38
N LYS A 78 12.65 -1.53 -16.20
CA LYS A 78 14.09 -1.36 -15.96
C LYS A 78 14.68 -2.57 -15.21
N CYS A 79 14.13 -3.76 -15.42
CA CYS A 79 14.50 -4.96 -14.69
C CYS A 79 14.35 -4.80 -13.15
N GLY A 80 13.35 -4.03 -12.71
CA GLY A 80 13.11 -3.71 -11.31
C GLY A 80 13.01 -4.93 -10.41
N TYR A 81 12.39 -6.02 -10.89
CA TYR A 81 12.26 -7.27 -10.14
C TYR A 81 13.58 -8.04 -9.96
N ILE A 82 14.47 -8.00 -10.96
CA ILE A 82 15.80 -8.61 -10.86
C ILE A 82 16.60 -7.90 -9.76
N LYS A 83 16.62 -6.56 -9.81
CA LYS A 83 17.26 -5.74 -8.78
C LYS A 83 16.65 -5.99 -7.39
N PHE A 84 15.32 -6.09 -7.32
CA PHE A 84 14.62 -6.36 -6.07
C PHE A 84 15.07 -7.67 -5.43
N TYR A 85 15.03 -8.77 -6.20
CA TYR A 85 15.36 -10.10 -5.70
C TYR A 85 16.82 -10.22 -5.25
N PHE A 86 17.76 -9.77 -6.07
CA PHE A 86 19.20 -9.95 -5.78
C PHE A 86 19.77 -8.90 -4.83
N LYS A 87 19.26 -7.66 -4.85
CA LYS A 87 19.84 -6.55 -4.09
C LYS A 87 18.95 -6.11 -2.93
N ASP A 88 17.72 -5.67 -3.22
CA ASP A 88 16.89 -4.99 -2.23
C ASP A 88 16.47 -5.94 -1.09
N VAL A 89 16.13 -7.21 -1.40
CA VAL A 89 15.79 -8.23 -0.39
C VAL A 89 16.99 -8.56 0.51
N SER A 90 18.18 -8.75 -0.09
CA SER A 90 19.42 -9.04 0.64
C SER A 90 19.81 -7.89 1.57
N GLU A 91 19.73 -6.65 1.08
CA GLU A 91 20.01 -5.45 1.86
C GLU A 91 19.01 -5.29 3.01
N LEU A 92 17.72 -5.53 2.76
CA LEU A 92 16.68 -5.43 3.77
C LEU A 92 16.89 -6.47 4.87
N LYS A 93 17.19 -7.74 4.52
CA LYS A 93 17.50 -8.79 5.49
C LYS A 93 18.69 -8.43 6.38
N ARG A 94 19.75 -7.85 5.79
CA ARG A 94 20.92 -7.37 6.54
C ARG A 94 20.59 -6.21 7.49
N LYS A 95 19.78 -5.23 7.04
CA LYS A 95 19.33 -4.11 7.87
C LYS A 95 18.47 -4.59 9.05
N PHE A 96 17.55 -5.52 8.78
CA PHE A 96 16.69 -6.10 9.81
C PHE A 96 17.50 -6.89 10.83
N GLY A 97 18.41 -7.76 10.39
CA GLY A 97 19.27 -8.53 11.30
C GLY A 97 20.11 -7.64 12.22
N LYS A 98 20.66 -6.54 11.70
CA LYS A 98 21.40 -5.55 12.52
C LYS A 98 20.52 -4.80 13.51
N LYS A 99 19.24 -4.56 13.19
CA LYS A 99 18.28 -3.87 14.07
C LYS A 99 17.80 -4.79 15.20
N VAL A 100 17.71 -6.10 14.97
CA VAL A 100 17.35 -7.10 16.00
C VAL A 100 18.50 -7.37 16.96
N LEU A 101 19.75 -7.24 16.50
CA LEU A 101 20.95 -7.45 17.32
C LEU A 101 21.34 -6.22 18.18
N LYS A 102 20.62 -5.11 18.07
CA LYS A 102 20.85 -3.86 18.81
C LYS A 102 19.71 -3.63 19.79
#